data_AF-A0A1I3LTX7-F1
#
_entry.id   AF-A0A1I3LTX7-F1
#
_cell.length_a   1.000
_cell.length_b   1.000
_cell.length_c   1.000
_cell.angle_alpha   90.00
_cell.angle_beta   90.00
_cell.angle_gamma   90.00
#
_symmetry.space_group_name_H-M   'P 1'
#
loop_
_entity.id
_entity.type
_entity.pdbx_description
1 polymer ?
#
loop_
_entity_poly.entity_id
_entity_poly.type
_entity_poly.pdbx_seq_one_letter_code
_entity_poly.pdbx_strand_id
1 'polypeptide(L)'
;MSSHHPIHPDCARAISRLMQIKEPKRQDFLDLKTYGRDAYSEMGWDELQQYINEKTVVIVEQFEDEQNILSALRWVARGLPVWLAIRKVRTDYAMYRYMKSV
;
A
#
# COMPACT_ATOMS: atom_id res chain seq x y z
N MET A 1 20.74 -5.72 -5.26
CA MET A 1 20.00 -6.71 -6.07
C MET A 1 18.58 -6.72 -5.53
N SER A 2 17.60 -6.25 -6.29
CA SER A 2 16.20 -6.21 -5.83
C SER A 2 15.61 -7.61 -5.95
N SER A 3 15.50 -8.31 -4.82
CA SER A 3 14.79 -9.57 -4.72
C SER A 3 13.32 -9.30 -5.05
N HIS A 4 12.88 -9.60 -6.27
CA HIS A 4 11.46 -9.58 -6.61
C HIS A 4 10.80 -10.75 -5.89
N HIS A 5 10.28 -10.48 -4.69
CA HIS A 5 9.44 -11.45 -4.03
C HIS A 5 8.11 -11.55 -4.77
N PRO A 6 7.58 -12.77 -4.99
CA PRO A 6 6.38 -12.94 -5.78
C PRO A 6 5.17 -12.35 -5.05
N ILE A 7 4.56 -11.33 -5.66
CA ILE A 7 3.21 -10.87 -5.32
C ILE A 7 2.18 -11.77 -5.99
N HIS A 8 0.97 -11.86 -5.42
CA HIS A 8 -0.12 -12.58 -6.07
C HIS A 8 -0.40 -12.00 -7.47
N PRO A 9 -0.55 -12.83 -8.53
CA PRO A 9 -0.78 -12.34 -9.89
C PRO A 9 -1.98 -11.38 -10.00
N ASP A 10 -3.04 -11.62 -9.23
CA ASP A 10 -4.23 -10.77 -9.23
C ASP A 10 -3.98 -9.42 -8.55
N CYS A 11 -3.10 -9.39 -7.54
CA CYS A 11 -2.63 -8.15 -6.91
C CYS A 11 -1.86 -7.32 -7.94
N ALA A 12 -0.93 -7.95 -8.67
CA ALA A 12 -0.18 -7.29 -9.74
C ALA A 12 -1.11 -6.69 -10.80
N ARG A 13 -2.09 -7.47 -11.30
CA ARG A 13 -3.08 -6.99 -12.28
C ARG A 13 -3.94 -5.85 -11.73
N ALA A 14 -4.35 -5.92 -10.46
CA ALA A 14 -5.12 -4.87 -9.82
C ALA A 14 -4.32 -3.56 -9.67
N ILE A 15 -3.04 -3.64 -9.29
CA ILE A 15 -2.12 -2.49 -9.25
C ILE A 15 -1.99 -1.87 -10.65
N SER A 16 -1.70 -2.69 -11.67
CA SER A 16 -1.61 -2.21 -13.07
C SER A 16 -2.89 -1.52 -13.53
N ARG A 17 -4.06 -2.10 -13.23
CA ARG A 17 -5.36 -1.51 -13.57
C ARG A 17 -5.57 -0.19 -12.86
N LEU A 18 -5.31 -0.10 -11.55
CA LEU A 18 -5.48 1.13 -10.78
C LEU A 18 -4.65 2.28 -11.34
N MET A 19 -3.41 2.01 -11.77
CA MET A 19 -2.52 3.01 -12.37
C MET A 19 -2.99 3.52 -13.74
N GLN A 20 -3.86 2.79 -14.44
CA GLN A 20 -4.44 3.20 -15.72
C GLN A 20 -5.70 4.06 -15.56
N ILE A 21 -6.28 4.13 -14.35
CA ILE A 21 -7.44 4.97 -14.09
C ILE A 21 -6.98 6.41 -13.92
N LYS A 22 -7.50 7.32 -14.75
CA LYS A 22 -7.15 8.76 -14.70
C LYS A 22 -7.44 9.38 -13.34
N GLU A 23 -8.60 9.06 -12.78
CA GLU A 23 -9.07 9.57 -11.48
C GLU A 23 -9.70 8.43 -10.66
N PRO A 24 -8.89 7.62 -9.96
CA PRO A 24 -9.41 6.50 -9.19
C PRO A 24 -10.26 6.99 -8.02
N LYS A 25 -11.42 6.37 -7.86
CA LYS A 25 -12.41 6.63 -6.81
C LYS A 25 -12.12 5.77 -5.59
N ARG A 26 -12.78 6.09 -4.47
CA ARG A 26 -12.66 5.32 -3.21
C ARG A 26 -12.83 3.81 -3.41
N GLN A 27 -13.82 3.40 -4.20
CA GLN A 27 -14.09 1.99 -4.45
C GLN A 27 -12.91 1.27 -5.14
N ASP A 28 -12.22 1.93 -6.07
CA ASP A 28 -11.04 1.33 -6.74
C ASP A 28 -9.93 0.99 -5.75
N PHE A 29 -9.76 1.79 -4.68
CA PHE A 29 -8.82 1.49 -3.60
C PHE A 29 -9.32 0.40 -2.65
N LEU A 30 -10.63 0.29 -2.42
CA LEU A 30 -11.21 -0.77 -1.58
C LEU A 30 -11.13 -2.14 -2.27
N ASP A 31 -11.26 -2.15 -3.59
CA ASP A 31 -11.16 -3.35 -4.40
C ASP A 31 -9.71 -3.81 -4.59
N LEU A 32 -8.74 -2.89 -4.45
CA LEU A 32 -7.32 -3.23 -4.44
C LEU A 32 -6.96 -4.05 -3.20
N LYS A 33 -6.64 -5.33 -3.42
CA LYS A 33 -6.32 -6.32 -2.38
C LYS A 33 -5.05 -7.08 -2.73
N THR A 34 -4.45 -7.71 -1.72
CA THR A 34 -3.28 -8.58 -1.89
C THR A 34 -3.64 -10.00 -2.34
N TYR A 35 -4.93 -10.37 -2.25
CA TYR A 35 -5.45 -11.72 -2.58
C TYR A 35 -4.81 -12.85 -1.76
N GLY A 36 -4.39 -12.55 -0.54
CA GLY A 36 -3.70 -13.48 0.36
C GLY A 36 -2.52 -12.81 1.05
N ARG A 37 -1.71 -13.59 1.75
CA ARG A 37 -0.40 -13.14 2.23
C ARG A 37 0.61 -13.29 1.09
N ASP A 38 1.47 -12.30 0.95
CA ASP A 38 2.67 -12.36 0.12
C ASP A 38 3.90 -12.02 0.97
N ALA A 39 5.08 -12.05 0.37
CA ALA A 39 6.33 -11.82 1.09
C ALA A 39 6.41 -10.44 1.77
N TYR A 40 5.69 -9.44 1.26
CA TYR A 40 5.68 -8.10 1.84
C TYR A 40 4.68 -7.97 2.99
N SER A 41 3.74 -8.92 3.15
CA SER A 41 2.74 -8.89 4.22
C SER A 41 3.37 -8.98 5.61
N GLU A 42 4.50 -9.66 5.73
CA GLU A 42 5.16 -9.97 7.00
C GLU A 42 6.37 -9.06 7.29
N MET A 43 6.84 -8.30 6.30
CA MET A 43 7.97 -7.37 6.48
C MET A 43 7.64 -6.29 7.52
N GLY A 44 8.54 -6.11 8.48
CA GLY A 44 8.49 -5.08 9.50
C GLY A 44 9.28 -3.83 9.12
N TRP A 45 9.52 -2.96 10.10
CA TRP A 45 10.28 -1.73 9.89
C TRP A 45 11.70 -2.01 9.40
N ASP A 46 12.38 -3.00 9.99
CA ASP A 46 13.77 -3.31 9.69
C ASP A 46 14.00 -3.66 8.22
N GLU A 47 13.05 -4.38 7.60
CA GLU A 47 13.08 -4.65 6.17
C GLU A 47 12.53 -3.49 5.35
N LEU A 48 11.47 -2.81 5.78
CA LEU A 48 10.79 -1.81 4.96
C LEU A 48 11.51 -0.46 4.90
N GLN A 49 12.36 -0.14 5.89
CA GLN A 49 13.14 1.10 5.88
C GLN A 49 14.06 1.20 4.65
N GLN A 50 14.45 0.07 4.03
CA GLN A 50 15.23 0.07 2.79
C GLN A 50 14.48 0.68 1.59
N TYR A 51 13.14 0.76 1.65
CA TYR A 51 12.31 1.41 0.65
C TYR A 51 12.20 2.93 0.88
N ILE A 52 12.73 3.45 1.98
CA ILE A 52 12.75 4.88 2.29
C ILE A 52 13.86 5.56 1.47
N ASN A 53 13.45 6.52 0.65
CA ASN A 53 14.30 7.39 -0.15
C ASN A 53 13.59 8.74 -0.33
N GLU A 54 14.19 9.64 -1.10
CA GLU A 54 13.64 10.96 -1.43
C GLU A 54 12.17 10.95 -1.91
N LYS A 55 11.71 9.88 -2.56
CA LYS A 55 10.35 9.77 -3.10
C LYS A 55 9.35 9.22 -2.09
N THR A 56 9.81 8.40 -1.14
CA THR A 56 8.95 7.66 -0.20
C THR A 56 8.97 8.27 1.21
N VAL A 57 9.90 9.17 1.52
CA VAL A 57 9.96 9.88 2.83
C VAL A 57 8.64 10.56 3.18
N VAL A 58 7.92 11.08 2.18
CA VAL A 58 6.59 11.68 2.34
C VAL A 58 5.60 10.73 3.02
N ILE A 59 5.73 9.41 2.86
CA ILE A 59 4.84 8.44 3.53
C ILE A 59 4.95 8.58 5.05
N VAL A 60 6.16 8.72 5.57
CA VAL A 60 6.43 8.85 7.01
C VAL A 60 5.85 10.16 7.55
N GLU A 61 5.80 11.22 6.73
CA GLU A 61 5.22 12.51 7.09
C GLU A 61 3.68 12.52 7.04
N GLN A 62 3.06 11.62 6.26
CA GLN A 62 1.61 11.60 6.04
C GLN A 62 0.82 10.78 7.08
N PHE A 63 1.49 9.99 7.92
CA PHE A 63 0.85 9.09 8.89
C PHE A 63 1.56 9.16 10.25
N GLU A 64 0.78 9.30 11.32
CA GLU A 64 1.30 9.22 12.70
C GLU A 64 1.43 7.77 13.18
N ASP A 65 0.52 6.90 12.73
CA ASP A 65 0.47 5.48 13.12
C ASP A 65 1.49 4.68 12.29
N GLU A 66 2.44 4.06 12.98
CA GLU A 66 3.47 3.19 12.40
C GLU A 66 2.85 2.08 11.52
N GLN A 67 1.71 1.51 11.91
CA GLN A 67 1.05 0.48 11.11
C GLN A 67 0.61 0.99 9.74
N ASN A 68 0.19 2.26 9.66
CA ASN A 68 -0.18 2.89 8.40
C ASN A 68 1.05 3.22 7.55
N ILE A 69 2.15 3.63 8.18
CA ILE A 69 3.45 3.83 7.50
C ILE A 69 3.91 2.51 6.87
N LEU A 70 3.97 1.44 7.66
CA LEU A 70 4.37 0.11 7.20
C LEU A 70 3.43 -0.38 6.09
N SER A 71 2.12 -0.21 6.25
CA SER A 71 1.14 -0.59 5.23
C SER A 71 1.40 0.13 3.89
N ALA A 72 1.68 1.44 3.92
CA ALA A 72 1.99 2.21 2.72
C ALA A 72 3.32 1.78 2.08
N LEU A 73 4.38 1.57 2.87
CA LEU A 73 5.66 1.07 2.38
C LEU A 73 5.53 -0.32 1.74
N ARG A 74 4.74 -1.23 2.33
CA ARG A 74 4.46 -2.54 1.74
C ARG A 74 3.73 -2.40 0.39
N TRP A 75 2.80 -1.45 0.24
CA TRP A 75 2.18 -1.18 -1.06
C TRP A 75 3.17 -0.64 -2.10
N VAL A 76 4.09 0.24 -1.70
CA VAL A 76 5.18 0.71 -2.57
C VAL A 76 6.11 -0.44 -2.97
N ALA A 77 6.46 -1.32 -2.03
CA ALA A 77 7.29 -2.48 -2.30
C ALA A 77 6.65 -3.45 -3.32
N ARG A 78 5.31 -3.50 -3.37
CA ARG A 78 4.53 -4.25 -4.38
C ARG A 78 4.44 -3.53 -5.74
N GLY A 79 4.97 -2.32 -5.86
CA GLY A 79 4.99 -1.54 -7.09
C GLY A 79 3.87 -0.49 -7.21
N LEU A 80 3.11 -0.23 -6.14
CA LEU A 80 2.13 0.86 -6.16
C LEU A 80 2.84 2.22 -6.01
N PRO A 81 2.58 3.21 -6.89
CA PRO A 81 3.16 4.54 -6.75
C PRO A 81 2.84 5.17 -5.38
N VAL A 82 3.79 5.94 -4.84
CA VAL A 82 3.74 6.52 -3.48
C VAL A 82 2.41 7.22 -3.19
N TRP A 83 1.95 8.09 -4.10
CA TRP A 83 0.71 8.84 -3.90
C TRP A 83 -0.53 7.93 -3.88
N LEU A 84 -0.55 6.84 -4.66
CA LEU A 84 -1.61 5.83 -4.64
C LEU A 84 -1.56 5.00 -3.36
N ALA A 85 -0.37 4.65 -2.88
CA ALA A 85 -0.20 3.94 -1.61
C ALA A 85 -0.73 4.75 -0.42
N ILE A 86 -0.44 6.06 -0.36
CA ILE A 86 -0.99 6.95 0.65
C ILE A 86 -2.53 6.99 0.58
N ARG A 87 -3.09 7.16 -0.63
CA ARG A 87 -4.55 7.16 -0.82
C ARG A 87 -5.20 5.82 -0.45
N LYS A 88 -4.54 4.71 -0.75
CA LYS A 88 -4.97 3.35 -0.38
C LYS A 88 -5.07 3.20 1.13
N VAL A 89 -4.00 3.50 1.86
CA VAL A 89 -3.97 3.35 3.32
C VAL A 89 -4.97 4.28 4.01
N ARG A 90 -5.11 5.53 3.55
CA ARG A 90 -6.16 6.44 4.06
C ARG A 90 -7.57 5.89 3.85
N THR A 91 -7.81 5.29 2.69
CA THR A 91 -9.11 4.69 2.36
C THR A 91 -9.41 3.50 3.27
N ASP A 92 -8.42 2.63 3.50
CA ASP A 92 -8.55 1.47 4.38
C ASP A 92 -8.76 1.88 5.84
N TYR A 93 -8.00 2.85 6.33
CA TYR A 93 -8.16 3.38 7.69
C TYR A 93 -9.53 4.03 7.91
N ALA A 94 -10.03 4.80 6.94
CA ALA A 94 -11.36 5.40 7.00
C ALA A 94 -12.47 4.34 7.06
N MET A 95 -12.33 3.23 6.33
CA MET A 95 -13.25 2.11 6.43
C MET A 95 -13.19 1.42 7.79
N TYR A 96 -12.00 1.16 8.31
CA TYR A 96 -11.83 0.52 9.61
C TYR A 96 -12.46 1.34 10.75
N ARG A 97 -12.28 2.67 10.74
CA ARG A 97 -12.95 3.55 11.72
C ARG A 97 -14.47 3.52 11.57
N TYR A 98 -14.99 3.53 10.34
CA TYR A 98 -16.43 3.43 10.10
C TYR A 98 -17.01 2.12 10.66
N MET A 99 -16.37 0.98 10.39
CA MET A 99 -16.82 -0.32 10.89
C MET A 99 -16.76 -0.46 12.43
N LYS A 100 -15.97 0.36 13.11
CA LYS A 100 -15.94 0.42 14.60
C LYS A 100 -17.02 1.31 15.21
N SER A 101 -17.64 2.16 14.41
CA SER A 101 -18.66 3.13 14.85
C SER A 101 -20.11 2.67 14.57
N VAL A 102 -20.27 1.51 13.94
CA VAL A 102 -21.56 0.85 13.63
C VAL A 102 -21.67 -0.39 14.51
#